data_AF-A0A445DIL4-F1
#
_entry.id   AF-A0A445DIL4-F1
#
_cell.length_a   1.000
_cell.length_b   1.000
_cell.length_c   1.000
_cell.angle_alpha   90.00
_cell.angle_beta   90.00
_cell.angle_gamma   90.00
#
_symmetry.space_group_name_H-M   'P 1'
#
loop_
_entity.id
_entity.type
_entity.pdbx_description
1 polymer ?
#
loop_
_entity_poly.entity_id
_entity_poly.type
_entity_poly.pdbx_seq_one_letter_code
_entity_poly.pdbx_strand_id
1 'polypeptide(L)'
;MADSSTSSISQGAFKTTKPSHFRAKIKVQNIEIVVRKLHQNTIKLSVKNLKKKQTKNTQLSEKMAARNQTKDLKCATHLLNDKFRNMTEEKKAIVRDLGFGGLMHIPPLRVDHQLLRELANNFKIGENRLKTGYGSFQITPKKIGDALGINATGDLFPEKVDYKKLSDDDKIIYRRFQGKTLKSLTDEMMEIGVGNEEERLMFKRIFILYIQMAFLLPTTINKISPVHLAPIFMMDSISERNWGGMF
;
A
#
# COMPACT_ATOMS: atom_id res chain seq x y z
N MET A 1 -59.78 57.02 -7.42
CA MET A 1 -61.25 56.99 -7.53
C MET A 1 -61.62 55.53 -7.63
N ALA A 2 -61.99 54.86 -6.52
CA ALA A 2 -63.36 54.75 -6.01
C ALA A 2 -64.33 54.30 -7.11
N ASP A 3 -65.16 53.27 -7.03
CA ASP A 3 -65.50 52.26 -6.03
C ASP A 3 -66.45 51.27 -6.76
N SER A 4 -66.80 50.17 -6.09
CA SER A 4 -68.14 49.52 -6.16
C SER A 4 -68.50 48.66 -7.38
N SER A 5 -68.74 47.35 -7.21
CA SER A 5 -69.94 46.66 -6.65
C SER A 5 -70.84 46.16 -7.79
N THR A 6 -70.80 44.89 -8.17
CA THR A 6 -71.57 43.72 -7.66
C THR A 6 -73.07 43.71 -7.98
N SER A 7 -73.47 42.62 -8.66
CA SER A 7 -74.83 42.04 -8.81
C SER A 7 -75.81 42.82 -9.67
N SER A 8 -76.74 42.22 -10.44
CA SER A 8 -77.46 40.94 -10.34
C SER A 8 -77.92 40.56 -11.77
N ILE A 9 -78.44 39.37 -12.06
CA ILE A 9 -79.90 39.10 -12.05
C ILE A 9 -80.14 37.61 -12.32
N SER A 10 -81.27 37.21 -11.76
CA SER A 10 -81.91 35.92 -11.54
C SER A 10 -82.16 34.98 -12.73
N GLN A 11 -82.32 33.73 -12.32
CA GLN A 11 -82.68 32.51 -13.04
C GLN A 11 -84.03 32.57 -13.76
N GLY A 12 -84.11 31.88 -14.90
CA GLY A 12 -85.34 31.39 -15.53
C GLY A 12 -85.09 30.01 -16.14
N ALA A 13 -85.90 29.03 -15.73
CA ALA A 13 -85.66 27.59 -15.84
C ALA A 13 -85.76 26.98 -17.26
N PHE A 14 -84.94 25.95 -17.55
CA PHE A 14 -85.20 25.01 -18.66
C PHE A 14 -84.81 23.55 -18.31
N LYS A 15 -85.85 22.71 -18.29
CA LYS A 15 -85.98 21.26 -18.55
C LYS A 15 -84.79 20.31 -18.24
N THR A 16 -85.04 19.42 -17.29
CA THR A 16 -84.24 18.23 -16.95
C THR A 16 -84.15 17.24 -18.10
N THR A 17 -82.92 17.02 -18.60
CA THR A 17 -82.57 15.90 -19.47
C THR A 17 -81.69 14.94 -18.66
N LYS A 18 -82.14 13.69 -18.47
CA LYS A 18 -81.43 12.69 -17.65
C LYS A 18 -80.03 12.41 -18.22
N PRO A 19 -78.94 12.54 -17.45
CA PRO A 19 -77.62 12.18 -17.93
C PRO A 19 -77.52 10.65 -18.07
N SER A 20 -77.23 10.18 -19.29
CA SER A 20 -76.90 8.79 -19.56
C SER A 20 -75.56 8.45 -18.90
N HIS A 21 -75.59 7.58 -17.89
CA HIS A 21 -74.40 7.12 -17.20
C HIS A 21 -73.60 6.15 -18.09
N PHE A 22 -72.64 6.66 -18.87
CA PHE A 22 -71.59 5.83 -19.44
C PHE A 22 -70.59 5.44 -18.34
N ARG A 23 -70.83 4.29 -17.70
CA ARG A 23 -69.89 3.69 -16.72
C ARG A 23 -68.92 2.77 -17.45
N ALA A 24 -67.81 3.31 -17.95
CA ALA A 24 -66.69 2.47 -18.37
C ALA A 24 -66.10 1.75 -17.14
N LYS A 25 -66.39 0.46 -16.97
CA LYS A 25 -65.75 -0.38 -15.95
C LYS A 25 -64.30 -0.66 -16.37
N ILE A 26 -63.38 0.25 -16.07
CA ILE A 26 -61.95 -0.09 -16.07
C ILE A 26 -61.77 -1.18 -15.00
N LYS A 27 -61.37 -2.40 -15.40
CA LYS A 27 -61.11 -3.49 -14.46
C LYS A 27 -59.93 -3.09 -13.57
N VAL A 28 -60.25 -2.63 -12.35
CA VAL A 28 -59.31 -2.22 -11.29
C VAL A 28 -58.17 -3.24 -11.07
N GLN A 29 -58.46 -4.53 -11.28
CA GLN A 29 -57.50 -5.64 -11.21
C GLN A 29 -56.26 -5.45 -12.10
N ASN A 30 -56.38 -4.84 -13.30
CA ASN A 30 -55.25 -4.64 -14.20
C ASN A 30 -54.30 -3.53 -13.73
N ILE A 31 -54.84 -2.46 -13.12
CA ILE A 31 -54.04 -1.35 -12.58
C ILE A 31 -53.26 -1.82 -11.36
N GLU A 32 -53.90 -2.61 -10.49
CA GLU A 32 -53.25 -3.14 -9.29
C GLU A 32 -52.06 -4.06 -9.61
N ILE A 33 -52.19 -4.91 -10.64
CA ILE A 33 -51.11 -5.76 -11.14
C ILE A 33 -49.94 -4.92 -11.68
N VAL A 34 -50.22 -3.86 -12.45
CA VAL A 34 -49.18 -2.97 -13.01
C VAL A 34 -48.45 -2.21 -11.90
N VAL A 35 -49.18 -1.70 -10.90
CA VAL A 35 -48.59 -1.01 -9.74
C VAL A 35 -47.70 -1.95 -8.92
N ARG A 36 -48.15 -3.18 -8.66
CA ARG A 36 -47.33 -4.21 -7.98
C ARG A 36 -46.05 -4.52 -8.76
N LYS A 37 -46.13 -4.62 -10.09
CA LYS A 37 -44.96 -4.88 -10.95
C LYS A 37 -43.97 -3.71 -10.96
N LEU A 38 -44.47 -2.47 -10.97
CA LEU A 38 -43.64 -1.27 -10.86
C LEU A 38 -42.94 -1.21 -9.50
N HIS A 39 -43.67 -1.50 -8.41
CA HIS A 39 -43.13 -1.53 -7.06
C HIS A 39 -42.03 -2.59 -6.90
N GLN A 40 -42.25 -3.80 -7.42
CA GLN A 40 -41.25 -4.87 -7.43
C GLN A 40 -39.99 -4.48 -8.22
N ASN A 41 -40.15 -3.80 -9.37
CA ASN A 41 -39.01 -3.33 -10.18
C ASN A 41 -38.20 -2.27 -9.44
N THR A 42 -38.86 -1.33 -8.76
CA THR A 42 -38.20 -0.29 -7.95
C THR A 42 -37.43 -0.91 -6.78
N ILE A 43 -38.01 -1.89 -6.08
CA ILE A 43 -37.33 -2.64 -5.01
C ILE A 43 -36.11 -3.39 -5.57
N LYS A 44 -36.25 -4.05 -6.73
CA LYS A 44 -35.14 -4.78 -7.35
C LYS A 44 -33.97 -3.85 -7.70
N LEU A 45 -34.27 -2.64 -8.18
CA LEU A 45 -33.27 -1.63 -8.52
C LEU A 45 -32.56 -1.09 -7.27
N SER A 46 -33.31 -0.80 -6.20
CA SER A 46 -32.74 -0.28 -4.95
C SER A 46 -31.85 -1.33 -4.26
N VAL A 47 -32.27 -2.59 -4.24
CA VAL A 47 -31.47 -3.72 -3.73
C VAL A 47 -30.16 -3.88 -4.53
N LYS A 48 -30.21 -3.76 -5.87
CA LYS A 48 -29.01 -3.84 -6.72
C LYS A 48 -28.01 -2.71 -6.39
N ASN A 49 -28.51 -1.49 -6.17
CA ASN A 49 -27.69 -0.34 -5.81
C ASN A 49 -27.09 -0.47 -4.40
N LEU A 50 -27.85 -0.99 -3.43
CA LEU A 50 -27.36 -1.28 -2.07
C LEU A 50 -26.24 -2.31 -2.09
N LYS A 51 -26.41 -3.42 -2.82
CA LYS A 51 -25.37 -4.44 -2.99
C LYS A 51 -24.09 -3.83 -3.58
N LYS A 52 -24.21 -3.03 -4.64
CA LYS A 52 -23.06 -2.34 -5.27
C LYS A 52 -22.34 -1.39 -4.30
N LYS A 53 -23.09 -0.69 -3.43
CA LYS A 53 -22.51 0.19 -2.40
C LYS A 53 -21.81 -0.61 -1.29
N GLN A 54 -22.39 -1.70 -0.84
CA GLN A 54 -21.75 -2.63 0.12
C GLN A 54 -20.44 -3.18 -0.45
N THR A 55 -20.41 -3.69 -1.68
CA THR A 55 -19.18 -4.21 -2.30
C THR A 55 -18.08 -3.16 -2.36
N LYS A 56 -18.39 -1.91 -2.72
CA LYS A 56 -17.42 -0.81 -2.73
C LYS A 56 -16.87 -0.50 -1.33
N ASN A 57 -17.73 -0.52 -0.31
CA ASN A 57 -17.32 -0.27 1.07
C ASN A 57 -16.46 -1.43 1.63
N THR A 58 -16.79 -2.69 1.31
CA THR A 58 -15.98 -3.86 1.68
C THR A 58 -14.60 -3.79 1.04
N GLN A 59 -14.52 -3.49 -0.26
CA GLN A 59 -13.22 -3.30 -0.94
C GLN A 59 -12.39 -2.15 -0.35
N LEU A 60 -13.04 -1.07 0.11
CA LEU A 60 -12.37 0.04 0.77
C LEU A 60 -11.85 -0.35 2.17
N SER A 61 -12.65 -1.11 2.92
CA SER A 61 -12.28 -1.69 4.22
C SER A 61 -11.10 -2.65 4.10
N GLU A 62 -11.14 -3.57 3.13
CA GLU A 62 -10.04 -4.50 2.82
C GLU A 62 -8.75 -3.74 2.44
N LYS A 63 -8.85 -2.69 1.63
CA LYS A 63 -7.70 -1.83 1.31
C LYS A 63 -7.14 -1.11 2.54
N MET A 64 -7.99 -0.66 3.46
CA MET A 64 -7.55 -0.02 4.71
C MET A 64 -6.92 -1.04 5.67
N ALA A 65 -7.51 -2.23 5.82
CA ALA A 65 -6.97 -3.32 6.63
C ALA A 65 -5.62 -3.82 6.08
N ALA A 66 -5.51 -4.03 4.77
CA ALA A 66 -4.25 -4.37 4.11
C ALA A 66 -3.19 -3.28 4.33
N ARG A 67 -3.57 -2.00 4.24
CA ARG A 67 -2.66 -0.86 4.48
C ARG A 67 -2.20 -0.80 5.94
N ASN A 68 -3.06 -1.10 6.90
CA ASN A 68 -2.71 -1.13 8.31
C ASN A 68 -1.78 -2.31 8.61
N GLN A 69 -2.05 -3.50 8.07
CA GLN A 69 -1.13 -4.64 8.14
C GLN A 69 0.23 -4.34 7.49
N THR A 70 0.29 -3.54 6.41
CA THR A 70 1.58 -3.21 5.77
C THR A 70 2.44 -2.23 6.58
N LYS A 71 1.85 -1.46 7.51
CA LYS A 71 2.59 -0.57 8.40
C LYS A 71 3.33 -1.35 9.49
N ASP A 72 2.78 -2.49 9.92
CA ASP A 72 3.33 -3.31 11.01
C ASP A 72 4.51 -4.20 10.60
N LEU A 73 4.86 -4.27 9.30
CA LEU A 73 5.91 -5.19 8.81
C LEU A 73 7.30 -4.55 8.66
N LYS A 74 7.41 -3.21 8.66
CA LYS A 74 8.67 -2.50 8.34
C LYS A 74 9.47 -2.18 9.59
N CYS A 75 10.79 -2.32 9.52
CA CYS A 75 11.72 -2.24 10.64
C CYS A 75 11.41 -3.20 11.80
N ALA A 76 10.57 -4.20 11.57
CA ALA A 76 10.23 -5.21 12.55
C ALA A 76 11.34 -6.26 12.61
N THR A 77 12.26 -6.10 13.55
CA THR A 77 13.40 -7.01 13.78
C THR A 77 12.96 -8.46 13.99
N HIS A 78 11.82 -8.70 14.67
CA HIS A 78 11.29 -10.05 14.85
C HIS A 78 10.89 -10.71 13.53
N LEU A 79 10.27 -9.99 12.59
CA LEU A 79 9.92 -10.53 11.27
C LEU A 79 11.17 -10.80 10.43
N LEU A 80 12.16 -9.91 10.49
CA LEU A 80 13.44 -10.12 9.82
C LEU A 80 14.15 -11.38 10.36
N ASN A 81 14.17 -11.53 11.69
CA ASN A 81 14.74 -12.70 12.35
C ASN A 81 14.02 -13.99 11.94
N ASP A 82 12.68 -13.98 11.91
CA ASP A 82 11.89 -15.13 11.45
C ASP A 82 12.22 -15.52 9.99
N LYS A 83 12.46 -14.54 9.11
CA LYS A 83 12.88 -14.82 7.73
C LYS A 83 14.24 -15.46 7.67
N PHE A 84 15.21 -14.96 8.42
CA PHE A 84 16.53 -15.59 8.48
C PHE A 84 16.46 -17.00 9.07
N ARG A 85 15.67 -17.22 10.11
CA ARG A 85 15.50 -18.54 10.72
C ARG A 85 14.96 -19.58 9.73
N ASN A 86 14.01 -19.18 8.88
CA ASN A 86 13.37 -20.07 7.90
C ASN A 86 14.14 -20.20 6.58
N MET A 87 15.27 -19.51 6.42
CA MET A 87 16.11 -19.55 5.23
C MET A 87 17.09 -20.74 5.32
N THR A 88 17.43 -21.36 4.18
CA THR A 88 18.42 -22.45 4.14
C THR A 88 19.83 -21.94 4.44
N GLU A 89 20.74 -22.83 4.84
CA GLU A 89 22.12 -22.43 5.17
C GLU A 89 22.89 -21.87 3.96
N GLU A 90 22.62 -22.37 2.75
CA GLU A 90 23.21 -21.87 1.52
C GLU A 90 22.79 -20.43 1.25
N LYS A 91 21.49 -20.13 1.41
CA LYS A 91 20.98 -18.76 1.28
C LYS A 91 21.57 -17.85 2.36
N LYS A 92 21.71 -18.34 3.60
CA LYS A 92 22.37 -17.57 4.68
C LYS A 92 23.85 -17.32 4.39
N ALA A 93 24.56 -18.27 3.80
CA ALA A 93 25.95 -18.08 3.38
C ALA A 93 26.05 -16.93 2.36
N ILE A 94 25.17 -16.91 1.36
CA ILE A 94 25.11 -15.82 0.38
C ILE A 94 24.84 -14.47 1.06
N VAL A 95 23.93 -14.40 2.03
CA VAL A 95 23.66 -13.16 2.78
C VAL A 95 24.89 -12.68 3.56
N ARG A 96 25.67 -13.61 4.13
CA ARG A 96 26.94 -13.30 4.80
C ARG A 96 27.97 -12.75 3.80
N ASP A 97 28.11 -13.38 2.64
CA ASP A 97 29.01 -12.94 1.57
C ASP A 97 28.65 -11.56 1.01
N LEU A 98 27.36 -11.20 1.02
CA LEU A 98 26.88 -9.86 0.67
C LEU A 98 27.21 -8.79 1.72
N GLY A 99 27.77 -9.16 2.88
CA GLY A 99 28.10 -8.22 3.97
C GLY A 99 26.95 -7.94 4.94
N PHE A 100 25.89 -8.76 4.93
CA PHE A 100 24.71 -8.60 5.79
C PHE A 100 24.62 -9.64 6.92
N GLY A 101 25.72 -10.35 7.19
CA GLY A 101 25.77 -11.34 8.27
C GLY A 101 25.39 -10.76 9.64
N GLY A 102 25.76 -9.50 9.91
CA GLY A 102 25.41 -8.80 11.15
C GLY A 102 23.91 -8.72 11.41
N LEU A 103 23.09 -8.57 10.36
CA LEU A 103 21.64 -8.48 10.48
C LEU A 103 20.99 -9.76 11.03
N MET A 104 21.62 -10.91 10.86
CA MET A 104 21.12 -12.17 11.42
C MET A 104 21.27 -12.25 12.94
N HIS A 105 22.19 -11.48 13.51
CA HIS A 105 22.47 -11.46 14.94
C HIS A 105 21.68 -10.40 15.69
N ILE A 106 20.94 -9.54 14.98
CA ILE A 106 20.06 -8.56 15.60
C ILE A 106 18.95 -9.31 16.34
N PRO A 107 18.83 -9.14 17.67
CA PRO A 107 17.78 -9.78 18.42
C PRO A 107 16.40 -9.24 18.01
N PRO A 108 15.32 -10.02 18.19
CA PRO A 108 13.96 -9.53 18.00
C PRO A 108 13.64 -8.46 19.05
N LEU A 109 13.86 -7.20 18.70
CA LEU A 109 13.59 -6.03 19.53
C LEU A 109 12.13 -5.59 19.37
N ARG A 110 11.45 -5.39 20.50
CA ARG A 110 10.20 -4.63 20.57
C ARG A 110 10.54 -3.22 21.04
N VAL A 111 10.42 -2.24 20.16
CA VAL A 111 10.66 -0.84 20.54
C VAL A 111 9.33 -0.23 20.93
N ASP A 112 9.22 0.22 22.18
CA ASP A 112 8.01 0.86 22.68
C ASP A 112 7.74 2.18 21.91
N HIS A 113 6.46 2.44 21.60
CA HIS A 113 6.08 3.63 20.85
C HIS A 113 6.41 4.94 21.58
N GLN A 114 6.40 4.95 22.91
CA GLN A 114 6.83 6.09 23.71
C GLN A 114 8.32 6.35 23.53
N LEU A 115 9.14 5.30 23.57
CA LEU A 115 10.58 5.42 23.34
C LEU A 115 10.88 5.94 21.92
N LEU A 116 10.21 5.41 20.88
CA LEU A 116 10.36 5.92 19.51
C LEU A 116 10.00 7.40 19.40
N ARG A 117 8.93 7.83 20.08
CA ARG A 117 8.51 9.23 20.10
C ARG A 117 9.55 10.12 20.80
N GLU A 118 10.08 9.68 21.94
CA GLU A 118 11.12 10.41 22.66
C GLU A 118 12.40 10.52 21.82
N LEU A 119 12.83 9.43 21.17
CA LEU A 119 13.99 9.44 20.27
C LEU A 119 13.78 10.41 19.10
N ALA A 120 12.60 10.37 18.46
CA ALA A 120 12.26 11.26 17.37
C ALA A 120 12.26 12.73 17.79
N ASN A 121 11.69 13.05 18.96
CA ASN A 121 11.65 14.42 19.48
C ASN A 121 13.02 14.97 19.85
N ASN A 122 13.95 14.10 20.24
CA ASN A 122 15.30 14.49 20.65
C ASN A 122 16.33 14.42 19.51
N PHE A 123 15.95 13.95 18.33
CA PHE A 123 16.84 13.86 17.18
C PHE A 123 16.87 15.16 16.39
N LYS A 124 18.05 15.77 16.28
CA LYS A 124 18.28 16.97 15.47
C LYS A 124 18.73 16.56 14.06
N ILE A 125 17.83 16.70 13.10
CA ILE A 125 18.05 16.32 11.69
C ILE A 125 19.26 17.05 11.08
N GLY A 126 19.36 18.38 11.22
CA GLY A 126 20.45 19.15 10.60
C GLY A 126 21.84 18.87 11.16
N GLU A 127 21.93 18.32 12.38
CA GLU A 127 23.20 17.98 13.05
C GLU A 127 23.47 16.47 13.05
N ASN A 128 22.53 15.66 12.55
CA ASN A 128 22.48 14.21 12.73
C ASN A 128 22.79 13.80 14.18
N ARG A 129 22.17 14.48 15.15
CA ARG A 129 22.54 14.36 16.57
C ARG A 129 21.35 13.99 17.44
N LEU A 130 21.45 12.89 18.16
CA LEU A 130 20.49 12.48 19.18
C LEU A 130 20.87 13.09 20.53
N LYS A 131 19.92 13.77 21.18
CA LYS A 131 20.08 14.20 22.57
C LYS A 131 19.43 13.20 23.51
N THR A 132 20.08 12.93 24.64
CA THR A 132 19.56 12.06 25.70
C THR A 132 19.88 12.70 27.05
N GLY A 133 19.31 12.20 28.13
CA GLY A 133 19.68 12.62 29.50
C GLY A 133 21.16 12.39 29.83
N TYR A 134 21.83 11.47 29.12
CA TYR A 134 23.24 11.12 29.32
C TYR A 134 24.20 11.94 28.46
N GLY A 135 23.70 12.79 27.57
CA GLY A 135 24.51 13.56 26.64
C GLY A 135 24.02 13.48 25.19
N SER A 136 24.87 13.91 24.26
CA SER A 136 24.52 14.02 22.85
C SER A 136 25.38 13.09 21.99
N PHE A 137 24.70 12.29 21.16
CA PHE A 137 25.34 11.31 20.29
C PHE A 137 25.18 11.75 18.83
N GLN A 138 26.31 11.99 18.16
CA GLN A 138 26.30 12.15 16.71
C GLN A 138 26.10 10.79 16.05
N ILE A 139 25.07 10.69 15.22
CA ILE A 139 24.79 9.53 14.37
C ILE A 139 25.57 9.72 13.08
N THR A 140 26.37 8.72 12.73
CA THR A 140 27.18 8.70 11.51
C THR A 140 26.97 7.37 10.79
N PRO A 141 27.13 7.33 9.46
CA PRO A 141 27.09 6.09 8.67
C PRO A 141 27.92 4.97 9.29
N LYS A 142 29.13 5.29 9.77
CA LYS A 142 30.01 4.32 10.44
C LYS A 142 29.38 3.71 11.70
N LYS A 143 28.81 4.53 12.59
CA LYS A 143 28.14 4.03 13.81
C LYS A 143 26.92 3.17 13.49
N ILE A 144 26.18 3.52 12.44
CA ILE A 144 25.05 2.70 11.97
C ILE A 144 25.58 1.38 11.42
N GLY A 145 26.63 1.41 10.60
CA GLY A 145 27.33 0.23 10.08
C GLY A 145 27.78 -0.72 11.18
N ASP A 146 28.47 -0.18 12.18
CA ASP A 146 28.96 -0.95 13.33
C ASP A 146 27.79 -1.56 14.14
N ALA A 147 26.71 -0.80 14.34
CA ALA A 147 25.54 -1.27 15.11
C ALA A 147 24.70 -2.33 14.37
N LEU A 148 24.58 -2.22 13.05
CA LEU A 148 23.83 -3.16 12.22
C LEU A 148 24.69 -4.32 11.69
N GLY A 149 26.01 -4.20 11.80
CA GLY A 149 26.98 -5.12 11.18
C GLY A 149 26.89 -5.12 9.66
N ILE A 150 26.82 -3.92 9.05
CA ILE A 150 26.83 -3.69 7.60
C ILE A 150 28.01 -2.79 7.22
N ASN A 151 28.50 -2.93 5.98
CA ASN A 151 29.59 -2.09 5.50
C ASN A 151 29.15 -0.61 5.39
N ALA A 152 29.88 0.28 6.04
CA ALA A 152 29.67 1.73 5.98
C ALA A 152 30.85 2.49 5.34
N THR A 153 31.67 1.78 4.57
CA THR A 153 32.84 2.29 3.86
C THR A 153 32.72 2.02 2.36
N GLY A 154 33.57 2.69 1.57
CA GLY A 154 33.53 2.61 0.11
C GLY A 154 32.61 3.65 -0.53
N ASP A 155 32.37 3.46 -1.82
CA ASP A 155 31.59 4.40 -2.62
C ASP A 155 30.10 4.32 -2.31
N LEU A 156 29.44 5.47 -2.39
CA LEU A 156 27.97 5.57 -2.32
C LEU A 156 27.33 4.94 -3.55
N PHE A 157 26.06 4.56 -3.40
CA PHE A 157 25.25 4.14 -4.54
C PHE A 157 24.83 5.34 -5.39
N PRO A 158 24.70 5.17 -6.71
CA PRO A 158 24.06 6.16 -7.56
C PRO A 158 22.65 6.46 -7.07
N GLU A 159 22.28 7.74 -7.03
CA GLU A 159 20.96 8.18 -6.58
C GLU A 159 19.82 7.66 -7.47
N LYS A 160 20.10 7.48 -8.77
CA LYS A 160 19.12 7.05 -9.77
C LYS A 160 19.72 6.09 -10.78
N VAL A 161 18.88 5.16 -11.23
CA VAL A 161 19.16 4.32 -12.40
C VAL A 161 18.70 5.03 -13.65
N ASP A 162 19.60 5.27 -14.60
CA ASP A 162 19.23 5.80 -15.91
C ASP A 162 18.81 4.64 -16.83
N TYR A 163 17.49 4.42 -16.92
CA TYR A 163 16.93 3.34 -17.74
C TYR A 163 17.39 3.37 -19.21
N LYS A 164 17.69 4.55 -19.77
CA LYS A 164 18.14 4.66 -21.16
C LYS A 164 19.56 4.12 -21.36
N LYS A 165 20.38 4.15 -20.31
CA LYS A 165 21.77 3.68 -20.31
C LYS A 165 21.91 2.21 -19.92
N LEU A 166 20.83 1.56 -19.48
CA LEU A 166 20.84 0.14 -19.17
C LEU A 166 21.07 -0.71 -20.43
N SER A 167 21.79 -1.82 -20.26
CA SER A 167 21.84 -2.88 -21.26
C SER A 167 20.44 -3.49 -21.47
N ASP A 168 20.24 -4.25 -22.56
CA ASP A 168 18.94 -4.87 -22.80
C ASP A 168 18.59 -5.94 -21.75
N ASP A 169 19.60 -6.66 -21.24
CA ASP A 169 19.45 -7.61 -20.13
C ASP A 169 19.07 -6.89 -18.83
N ASP A 170 19.71 -5.76 -18.53
CA ASP A 170 19.38 -4.96 -17.35
C ASP A 170 17.98 -4.35 -17.44
N LYS A 171 17.50 -4.01 -18.63
CA LYS A 171 16.11 -3.56 -18.82
C LYS A 171 15.11 -4.68 -18.52
N ILE A 172 15.43 -5.94 -18.82
CA ILE A 172 14.58 -7.09 -18.44
C ILE A 172 14.51 -7.19 -16.92
N ILE A 173 15.64 -7.09 -16.24
CA ILE A 173 15.72 -7.11 -14.77
C ILE A 173 14.93 -5.93 -14.17
N TYR A 174 15.12 -4.73 -14.70
CA TYR A 174 14.40 -3.53 -14.27
C TYR A 174 12.88 -3.74 -14.35
N ARG A 175 12.38 -4.21 -15.50
CA ARG A 175 10.95 -4.47 -15.72
C ARG A 175 10.41 -5.57 -14.82
N ARG A 176 11.20 -6.60 -14.53
CA ARG A 176 10.80 -7.70 -13.62
C ARG A 176 10.49 -7.19 -12.22
N PHE A 177 11.26 -6.22 -11.72
CA PHE A 177 11.08 -5.69 -10.37
C PHE A 177 10.12 -4.50 -10.32
N GLN A 178 9.91 -3.80 -11.43
CA GLN A 178 9.03 -2.65 -11.46
C GLN A 178 7.62 -2.97 -10.92
N GLY A 179 7.20 -2.22 -9.89
CA GLY A 179 5.87 -2.34 -9.31
C GLY A 179 5.65 -3.55 -8.40
N LYS A 180 6.65 -4.41 -8.19
CA LYS A 180 6.58 -5.50 -7.20
C LYS A 180 6.39 -4.94 -5.79
N THR A 181 5.66 -5.69 -4.98
CA THR A 181 5.39 -5.35 -3.58
C THR A 181 6.37 -6.05 -2.65
N LEU A 182 6.52 -5.54 -1.43
CA LEU A 182 7.33 -6.20 -0.40
C LEU A 182 6.88 -7.65 -0.14
N LYS A 183 5.56 -7.91 -0.17
CA LYS A 183 5.02 -9.26 -0.02
C LYS A 183 5.51 -10.17 -1.15
N SER A 184 5.31 -9.75 -2.40
CA SER A 184 5.76 -10.51 -3.57
C SER A 184 7.26 -10.78 -3.56
N LEU A 185 8.09 -9.80 -3.13
CA LEU A 185 9.53 -10.00 -2.97
C LEU A 185 9.84 -11.02 -1.87
N THR A 186 9.12 -10.96 -0.74
CA THR A 186 9.32 -11.88 0.38
C THR A 186 9.02 -13.32 -0.04
N ASP A 187 7.90 -13.54 -0.73
CA ASP A 187 7.49 -14.86 -1.19
C ASP A 187 8.53 -15.41 -2.18
N GLU A 188 8.92 -14.62 -3.18
CA GLU A 188 9.93 -15.00 -4.18
C GLU A 188 11.31 -15.25 -3.57
N MET A 189 11.72 -14.47 -2.57
CA MET A 189 12.98 -14.67 -1.82
C MET A 189 13.03 -16.04 -1.15
N MET A 190 11.90 -16.48 -0.59
CA MET A 190 11.81 -17.77 0.10
C MET A 190 11.73 -18.93 -0.90
N GLU A 191 11.02 -18.76 -2.01
CA GLU A 191 10.78 -19.81 -3.01
C GLU A 191 11.96 -20.05 -3.95
N ILE A 192 12.71 -19.02 -4.34
CA ILE A 192 13.78 -19.15 -5.33
C ILE A 192 14.86 -20.14 -4.88
N GLY A 193 15.33 -20.99 -5.79
CA GLY A 193 16.49 -21.86 -5.57
C GLY A 193 17.80 -21.09 -5.45
N VAL A 194 18.87 -21.79 -5.11
CA VAL A 194 20.26 -21.29 -5.16
C VAL A 194 21.20 -22.35 -5.74
N GLY A 195 20.66 -23.25 -6.58
CA GLY A 195 21.38 -24.41 -7.10
C GLY A 195 22.35 -24.08 -8.23
N ASN A 196 22.05 -23.03 -9.01
CA ASN A 196 22.89 -22.54 -10.10
C ASN A 196 23.23 -21.04 -9.95
N GLU A 197 24.12 -20.53 -10.79
CA GLU A 197 24.62 -19.15 -10.70
C GLU A 197 23.55 -18.10 -11.01
N GLU A 198 22.67 -18.35 -11.98
CA GLU A 198 21.59 -17.42 -12.33
C GLU A 198 20.59 -17.26 -11.19
N GLU A 199 20.18 -18.38 -10.59
CA GLU A 199 19.32 -18.39 -9.40
C GLU A 199 19.99 -17.69 -8.22
N ARG A 200 21.28 -17.94 -7.98
CA ARG A 200 22.04 -17.26 -6.93
C ARG A 200 22.09 -15.75 -7.16
N LEU A 201 22.37 -15.31 -8.39
CA LEU A 201 22.42 -13.89 -8.73
C LEU A 201 21.04 -13.23 -8.56
N MET A 202 19.98 -13.90 -9.00
CA MET A 202 18.61 -13.43 -8.81
C MET A 202 18.22 -13.39 -7.34
N PHE A 203 18.58 -14.40 -6.55
CA PHE A 203 18.37 -14.41 -5.10
C PHE A 203 19.08 -13.22 -4.45
N LYS A 204 20.35 -12.96 -4.78
CA LYS A 204 21.09 -11.80 -4.28
C LYS A 204 20.33 -10.50 -4.58
N ARG A 205 19.87 -10.29 -5.82
CA ARG A 205 19.09 -9.09 -6.19
C ARG A 205 17.77 -8.97 -5.41
N ILE A 206 17.02 -10.06 -5.28
CA ILE A 206 15.75 -10.10 -4.53
C ILE A 206 16.01 -9.78 -3.06
N PHE A 207 17.03 -10.39 -2.46
CA PHE A 207 17.40 -10.17 -1.06
C PHE A 207 17.75 -8.71 -0.80
N ILE A 208 18.54 -8.09 -1.67
CA ILE A 208 18.91 -6.67 -1.57
C ILE A 208 17.67 -5.76 -1.61
N LEU A 209 16.76 -5.99 -2.57
CA LEU A 209 15.52 -5.23 -2.64
C LEU A 209 14.64 -5.45 -1.39
N TYR A 210 14.55 -6.68 -0.93
CA TYR A 210 13.80 -7.04 0.27
C TYR A 210 14.36 -6.30 1.49
N ILE A 211 15.68 -6.37 1.74
CA ILE A 211 16.26 -5.78 2.95
C ILE A 211 16.21 -4.25 2.93
N GLN A 212 16.36 -3.63 1.76
CA GLN A 212 16.13 -2.19 1.60
C GLN A 212 14.68 -1.83 1.94
N MET A 213 13.71 -2.52 1.37
CA MET A 213 12.29 -2.18 1.58
C MET A 213 11.77 -2.50 2.97
N ALA A 214 12.28 -3.57 3.58
CA ALA A 214 11.82 -4.08 4.87
C ALA A 214 12.52 -3.37 6.04
N PHE A 215 13.79 -3.00 5.89
CA PHE A 215 14.62 -2.66 7.05
C PHE A 215 15.52 -1.43 6.85
N LEU A 216 16.29 -1.33 5.77
CA LEU A 216 17.31 -0.27 5.64
C LEU A 216 16.74 1.05 5.14
N LEU A 217 15.90 1.02 4.09
CA LEU A 217 15.33 2.20 3.44
C LEU A 217 13.80 2.04 3.24
N PRO A 218 13.03 1.82 4.32
CA PRO A 218 11.59 1.60 4.22
C PRO A 218 10.87 2.87 3.74
N THR A 219 10.23 2.81 2.57
CA THR A 219 9.37 3.90 2.07
C THR A 219 7.94 3.81 2.61
N THR A 220 7.14 4.87 2.52
CA THR A 220 5.69 4.78 2.86
C THR A 220 4.89 3.95 1.86
N ILE A 221 5.41 3.79 0.64
CA ILE A 221 4.84 2.96 -0.42
C ILE A 221 5.27 1.49 -0.21
N ASN A 222 4.39 0.55 -0.49
CA ASN A 222 4.65 -0.89 -0.36
C ASN A 222 5.21 -1.55 -1.62
N LYS A 223 5.51 -0.75 -2.65
CA LYS A 223 6.09 -1.15 -3.93
C LYS A 223 7.54 -0.71 -4.03
N ILE A 224 8.32 -1.41 -4.84
CA ILE A 224 9.69 -1.02 -5.16
C ILE A 224 9.69 0.41 -5.74
N SER A 225 10.46 1.28 -5.09
CA SER A 225 10.74 2.66 -5.52
C SER A 225 12.05 2.69 -6.32
N PRO A 226 12.24 3.67 -7.24
CA PRO A 226 13.49 3.83 -7.98
C PRO A 226 14.76 3.88 -7.10
N VAL A 227 14.65 4.38 -5.87
CA VAL A 227 15.77 4.45 -4.91
C VAL A 227 16.33 3.08 -4.51
N HIS A 228 15.55 2.00 -4.65
CA HIS A 228 16.01 0.64 -4.35
C HIS A 228 16.67 -0.04 -5.56
N LEU A 229 16.59 0.54 -6.76
CA LEU A 229 16.99 -0.16 -7.98
C LEU A 229 18.48 -0.03 -8.29
N ALA A 230 19.18 0.99 -7.80
CA ALA A 230 20.60 1.15 -8.11
C ALA A 230 21.46 -0.04 -7.63
N PRO A 231 21.31 -0.56 -6.39
CA PRO A 231 22.16 -1.63 -5.90
C PRO A 231 22.10 -2.94 -6.70
N ILE A 232 20.94 -3.31 -7.25
CA ILE A 232 20.78 -4.61 -7.96
C ILE A 232 21.53 -4.69 -9.29
N PHE A 233 22.04 -3.56 -9.79
CA PHE A 233 22.89 -3.46 -10.99
C PHE A 233 24.38 -3.35 -10.65
N MET A 234 24.75 -3.32 -9.36
CA MET A 234 26.14 -3.19 -8.91
C MET A 234 26.64 -4.46 -8.20
N MET A 235 26.19 -5.62 -8.67
CA MET A 235 26.37 -6.90 -7.97
C MET A 235 27.83 -7.31 -7.77
N ASP A 236 28.74 -6.89 -8.66
CA ASP A 236 30.16 -7.25 -8.59
C ASP A 236 30.91 -6.52 -7.47
N SER A 237 30.44 -5.33 -7.07
CA SER A 237 31.07 -4.50 -6.02
C SER A 237 30.19 -4.34 -4.78
N ILE A 238 29.09 -5.09 -4.68
CA ILE A 238 28.01 -4.81 -3.74
C ILE A 238 28.41 -4.92 -2.26
N SER A 239 29.32 -5.84 -1.93
CA SER A 239 29.85 -6.05 -0.58
C SER A 239 30.76 -4.90 -0.13
N GLU A 240 31.41 -4.22 -1.08
CA GLU A 240 32.35 -3.12 -0.85
C GLU A 240 31.66 -1.76 -0.78
N ARG A 241 30.37 -1.68 -1.15
CA ARG A 241 29.60 -0.44 -1.14
C ARG A 241 29.25 0.04 0.26
N ASN A 242 29.11 1.35 0.38
CA ASN A 242 28.73 2.00 1.62
C ASN A 242 27.21 1.92 1.84
N TRP A 243 26.76 0.89 2.55
CA TRP A 243 25.36 0.73 2.98
C TRP A 243 24.97 1.72 4.08
N GLY A 244 25.92 2.08 4.95
CA GLY A 244 25.71 3.09 5.99
C GLY A 244 25.38 4.48 5.43
N GLY A 245 25.82 4.78 4.20
CA GLY A 245 25.55 6.03 3.50
C GLY A 245 24.13 6.17 2.95
N MET A 246 23.28 5.14 3.10
CA MET A 246 21.85 5.24 2.79
C MET A 246 21.03 5.93 3.88
N PHE A 247 21.62 6.16 5.07
CA PHE A 247 20.95 6.69 6.26
C PHE A 247 21.25 8.17 6.51
#